data_AF-A0A015T3F0-F1
#
_entry.id   AF-A0A015T3F0-F1
#
_cell.length_a   1.000
_cell.length_b   1.000
_cell.length_c   1.000
_cell.angle_alpha   90.00
_cell.angle_beta   90.00
_cell.angle_gamma   90.00
#
_symmetry.space_group_name_H-M   'P 1'
#
loop_
_entity.id
_entity.type
_entity.pdbx_description
1 polymer ?
#
loop_
_entity_poly.entity_id
_entity_poly.type
_entity_poly.pdbx_seq_one_letter_code
_entity_poly.pdbx_strand_id
1 'polypeptide(L)'
;IQTWGTQTYIQGIKQKIKYFFCHKQSDWEKYNKKCSKLCISEKQHLISYWKRNVKYTQLHNLSSFFDIFICGSDQIWTPDKRFFDPYYFLSFVKKKTKIAYAPSIGVEKYPADKKALVAEMLNNFSYISIREKSGKQILAELLDRSDIEVCLDPTLLITGDQWKSSFKLNPPPISHTQYALCYFLGEQEWYRKEAIKYCQQFNIKLIWIPATE
;
A
#
# COMPACT_ATOMS: atom_id res chain seq x y z
N ILE A 1 4.54 14.10 -16.92
CA ILE A 1 4.52 12.84 -16.14
C ILE A 1 4.03 11.74 -17.06
N GLN A 2 4.93 10.93 -17.64
CA GLN A 2 4.54 9.76 -18.43
C GLN A 2 4.11 8.66 -17.45
N THR A 3 2.81 8.41 -17.35
CA THR A 3 2.26 7.32 -16.54
C THR A 3 2.37 6.01 -17.31
N TRP A 4 3.49 5.31 -17.18
CA TRP A 4 3.63 3.94 -17.68
C TRP A 4 2.82 2.98 -16.79
N GLY A 5 1.97 2.16 -17.40
CA GLY A 5 1.27 1.05 -16.73
C GLY A 5 -0.15 1.31 -16.23
N THR A 6 -0.66 2.55 -16.29
CA THR A 6 -1.97 2.89 -15.69
C THR A 6 -3.15 2.29 -16.45
N GLN A 7 -3.19 2.33 -17.78
CA GLN A 7 -4.37 1.87 -18.54
C GLN A 7 -4.61 0.35 -18.44
N THR A 8 -3.58 -0.47 -18.63
CA THR A 8 -3.70 -1.94 -18.58
C THR A 8 -4.03 -2.42 -17.16
N TYR A 9 -3.40 -1.81 -16.15
CA TYR A 9 -3.66 -2.12 -14.75
C TYR A 9 -5.08 -1.71 -14.31
N ILE A 10 -5.53 -0.51 -14.72
CA ILE A 10 -6.90 -0.04 -14.46
C ILE A 10 -7.93 -0.93 -15.17
N GLN A 11 -7.67 -1.36 -16.40
CA GLN A 11 -8.55 -2.31 -17.10
C GLN A 11 -8.60 -3.68 -16.39
N GLY A 12 -7.47 -4.17 -15.89
CA GLY A 12 -7.38 -5.40 -15.10
C GLY A 12 -8.20 -5.31 -13.81
N ILE A 13 -8.08 -4.21 -13.06
CA ILE A 13 -8.89 -3.96 -11.85
C ILE A 13 -10.38 -3.87 -12.20
N LYS A 14 -10.74 -3.13 -13.25
CA LYS A 14 -12.15 -3.02 -13.70
C LYS A 14 -12.73 -4.37 -14.09
N GLN A 15 -11.96 -5.24 -14.74
CA GLN A 15 -12.39 -6.61 -15.05
C GLN A 15 -12.54 -7.46 -13.78
N LYS A 16 -11.60 -7.40 -12.83
CA LYS A 16 -11.70 -8.12 -11.55
C LYS A 16 -12.97 -7.71 -10.78
N ILE A 17 -13.22 -6.40 -10.68
CA ILE A 17 -14.41 -5.82 -10.04
C ILE A 17 -15.67 -6.29 -10.78
N LYS A 18 -15.75 -6.13 -12.11
CA LYS A 18 -16.93 -6.55 -12.89
C LYS A 18 -17.19 -8.06 -12.77
N TYR A 19 -16.14 -8.87 -12.79
CA TYR A 19 -16.27 -10.33 -12.64
C TYR A 19 -16.79 -10.69 -11.24
N PHE A 20 -16.25 -10.05 -10.20
CA PHE A 20 -16.69 -10.22 -8.81
C PHE A 20 -18.19 -9.90 -8.61
N PHE A 21 -18.66 -8.78 -9.16
CA PHE A 21 -20.05 -8.34 -8.97
C PHE A 21 -21.07 -9.04 -9.87
N CYS A 22 -20.66 -9.66 -10.98
CA CYS A 22 -21.56 -10.23 -11.98
C CYS A 22 -21.66 -11.76 -11.99
N HIS A 23 -20.84 -12.50 -11.22
CA HIS A 23 -20.79 -13.97 -11.27
C HIS A 23 -21.08 -14.61 -9.91
N LYS A 24 -21.46 -15.90 -9.91
CA LYS A 24 -21.71 -16.66 -8.68
C LYS A 24 -20.40 -16.78 -7.88
N GLN A 25 -20.52 -16.88 -6.55
CA GLN A 25 -19.37 -16.99 -5.64
C GLN A 25 -18.40 -18.13 -6.00
N SER A 26 -18.91 -19.25 -6.54
CA SER A 26 -18.11 -20.38 -7.04
C SER A 26 -17.22 -20.03 -8.25
N ASP A 27 -17.65 -19.07 -9.08
CA ASP A 27 -16.88 -18.62 -10.24
C ASP A 27 -15.76 -17.67 -9.82
N TRP A 28 -16.02 -16.88 -8.77
CA TRP A 28 -15.00 -16.06 -8.13
C TRP A 28 -13.85 -16.89 -7.57
N GLU A 29 -14.09 -17.99 -6.86
CA GLU A 29 -13.03 -18.83 -6.29
C GLU A 29 -12.09 -19.41 -7.37
N LYS A 30 -12.65 -19.87 -8.50
CA LYS A 30 -11.86 -20.30 -9.68
C LYS A 30 -11.06 -19.17 -10.29
N TYR A 31 -11.64 -17.98 -10.41
CA TYR A 31 -10.99 -16.80 -10.94
C TYR A 31 -9.88 -16.28 -9.99
N ASN A 32 -10.11 -16.27 -8.68
CA ASN A 32 -9.14 -15.84 -7.68
C ASN A 32 -7.91 -16.77 -7.67
N LYS A 33 -8.12 -18.09 -7.82
CA LYS A 33 -7.01 -19.07 -7.96
C LYS A 33 -6.19 -18.88 -9.24
N LYS A 34 -6.80 -18.34 -10.30
CA LYS A 34 -6.12 -17.97 -11.56
C LYS A 34 -5.42 -16.62 -11.44
N CYS A 35 -6.07 -15.64 -10.83
CA CYS A 35 -5.52 -14.30 -10.61
C CYS A 35 -4.41 -14.26 -9.58
N SER A 36 -4.43 -15.09 -8.53
CA SER A 36 -3.32 -15.20 -7.58
C SER A 36 -2.07 -15.74 -8.27
N LYS A 37 -2.19 -16.75 -9.13
CA LYS A 37 -1.07 -17.24 -9.97
C LYS A 37 -0.53 -16.16 -10.91
N LEU A 38 -1.42 -15.40 -11.56
CA LEU A 38 -1.03 -14.31 -12.46
C LEU A 38 -0.38 -13.15 -11.69
N CYS A 39 -0.95 -12.69 -10.57
CA CYS A 39 -0.38 -11.66 -9.70
C CYS A 39 0.98 -12.10 -9.13
N ILE A 40 1.12 -13.36 -8.73
CA ILE A 40 2.40 -13.90 -8.28
C ILE A 40 3.41 -13.88 -9.42
N SER A 41 3.02 -14.30 -10.64
CA SER A 41 3.92 -14.28 -11.80
C SER A 41 4.30 -12.85 -12.23
N GLU A 42 3.38 -11.89 -12.19
CA GLU A 42 3.64 -10.49 -12.51
C GLU A 42 4.48 -9.82 -11.41
N LYS A 43 4.19 -10.08 -10.13
CA LYS A 43 5.00 -9.60 -8.99
C LYS A 43 6.40 -10.19 -9.04
N GLN A 44 6.56 -11.48 -9.34
CA GLN A 44 7.86 -12.12 -9.56
C GLN A 44 8.56 -11.58 -10.82
N HIS A 45 7.82 -11.29 -11.89
CA HIS A 45 8.38 -10.72 -13.10
C HIS A 45 8.86 -9.28 -12.89
N LEU A 46 8.06 -8.45 -12.21
CA LEU A 46 8.46 -7.11 -11.82
C LEU A 46 9.65 -7.15 -10.86
N ILE A 47 9.63 -7.98 -9.81
CA ILE A 47 10.76 -8.13 -8.89
C ILE A 47 12.02 -8.60 -9.63
N SER A 48 11.91 -9.57 -10.55
CA SER A 48 13.05 -10.07 -11.32
C SER A 48 13.53 -9.05 -12.36
N TYR A 49 12.64 -8.31 -13.00
CA TYR A 49 12.96 -7.21 -13.90
C TYR A 49 13.68 -6.08 -13.15
N TRP A 50 13.16 -5.65 -12.00
CA TRP A 50 13.78 -4.62 -11.16
C TRP A 50 15.14 -5.09 -10.62
N LYS A 51 15.24 -6.31 -10.09
CA LYS A 51 16.52 -6.89 -9.63
C LYS A 51 17.55 -7.04 -10.75
N ARG A 52 17.14 -7.29 -11.99
CA ARG A 52 18.05 -7.41 -13.15
C ARG A 52 18.44 -6.06 -13.75
N ASN A 53 17.53 -5.08 -13.75
CA ASN A 53 17.71 -3.84 -14.53
C ASN A 53 18.04 -2.59 -13.70
N VAL A 54 17.86 -2.61 -12.38
CA VAL A 54 18.22 -1.49 -11.51
C VAL A 54 19.20 -1.98 -10.45
N LYS A 55 20.49 -1.88 -10.74
CA LYS A 55 21.51 -2.10 -9.72
C LYS A 55 21.51 -0.92 -8.76
N TYR A 56 21.64 -1.17 -7.46
CA TYR A 56 21.73 -0.11 -6.44
C TYR A 56 22.79 0.94 -6.78
N THR A 57 23.87 0.53 -7.45
CA THR A 57 24.94 1.42 -7.94
C THR A 57 24.48 2.44 -8.99
N GLN A 58 23.47 2.09 -9.81
CA GLN A 58 22.91 3.01 -10.82
C GLN A 58 22.04 4.10 -10.18
N LEU A 59 21.49 3.84 -8.99
CA LEU A 59 20.65 4.80 -8.27
C LEU A 59 21.45 5.98 -7.70
N HIS A 60 22.73 5.80 -7.39
CA HIS A 60 23.58 6.90 -6.92
C HIS A 60 23.66 8.03 -7.94
N ASN A 61 23.63 7.70 -9.23
CA ASN A 61 23.63 8.68 -10.31
C ASN A 61 22.34 9.51 -10.35
N LEU A 62 21.23 9.07 -9.74
CA LEU A 62 20.01 9.88 -9.69
C LEU A 62 20.21 11.20 -8.94
N SER A 63 21.19 11.25 -8.03
CA SER A 63 21.53 12.49 -7.29
C SER A 63 22.06 13.59 -8.21
N SER A 64 22.49 13.29 -9.44
CA SER A 64 22.86 14.31 -10.44
C SER A 64 21.66 14.85 -11.22
N PHE A 65 20.50 14.18 -11.16
CA PHE A 65 19.30 14.55 -11.92
C PHE A 65 18.21 15.19 -11.06
N PHE A 66 18.21 14.91 -9.75
CA PHE A 66 17.18 15.38 -8.83
C PHE A 66 17.79 16.03 -7.59
N ASP A 67 17.15 17.10 -7.12
CA ASP A 67 17.57 17.83 -5.93
C ASP A 67 16.89 17.35 -4.64
N ILE A 68 15.69 16.78 -4.79
CA ILE A 68 14.83 16.34 -3.69
C ILE A 68 14.36 14.93 -3.97
N PHE A 69 14.44 14.08 -2.94
CA PHE A 69 13.96 12.71 -2.97
C PHE A 69 12.87 12.53 -1.93
N ILE A 70 11.74 11.97 -2.34
CA ILE A 70 10.56 11.81 -1.49
C ILE A 70 10.21 10.33 -1.41
N CYS A 71 9.97 9.81 -0.20
CA CYS A 71 9.41 8.47 0.02
C CYS A 71 8.22 8.51 0.98
N GLY A 72 7.40 7.46 1.00
CA GLY A 72 6.35 7.32 2.02
C GLY A 72 5.08 6.64 1.52
N SER A 73 3.94 7.03 2.08
CA SER A 73 2.58 6.47 1.92
C SER A 73 2.37 5.00 2.27
N ASP A 74 3.39 4.15 2.28
CA ASP A 74 3.21 2.71 2.53
C ASP A 74 3.94 2.29 3.81
N GLN A 75 3.85 1.02 4.19
CA GLN A 75 4.57 0.45 5.32
C GLN A 75 6.07 0.22 5.00
N ILE A 76 6.72 1.24 4.42
CA ILE A 76 8.06 1.13 3.85
C ILE A 76 9.19 1.07 4.90
N TRP A 77 8.90 1.45 6.14
CA TRP A 77 9.87 1.42 7.25
C TRP A 77 9.60 0.27 8.23
N THR A 78 8.80 -0.71 7.83
CA THR A 78 8.55 -1.90 8.65
C THR A 78 9.84 -2.66 8.96
N PRO A 79 10.07 -3.11 10.20
CA PRO A 79 11.22 -3.94 10.56
C PRO A 79 11.08 -5.41 10.11
N ASP A 80 10.00 -5.77 9.41
CA ASP A 80 9.83 -7.10 8.83
C ASP A 80 10.98 -7.41 7.87
N LYS A 81 11.72 -8.50 8.15
CA LYS A 81 12.89 -8.92 7.36
C LYS A 81 12.58 -9.09 5.86
N ARG A 82 11.33 -9.35 5.49
CA ARG A 82 10.91 -9.51 4.09
C ARG A 82 10.90 -8.18 3.33
N PHE A 83 10.75 -7.06 4.05
CA PHE A 83 10.52 -5.73 3.48
C PHE A 83 11.51 -4.68 3.97
N PHE A 84 12.36 -5.02 4.95
CA PHE A 84 13.39 -4.15 5.49
C PHE A 84 14.57 -4.00 4.50
N ASP A 85 14.49 -2.96 3.66
CA ASP A 85 15.49 -2.66 2.63
C ASP A 85 15.92 -1.17 2.72
N PRO A 86 17.23 -0.85 2.78
CA PRO A 86 17.74 0.52 2.78
C PRO A 86 17.25 1.40 1.62
N TYR A 87 16.82 0.79 0.51
CA TYR A 87 16.17 1.50 -0.60
C TYR A 87 14.97 2.34 -0.14
N TYR A 88 14.13 1.79 0.75
CA TYR A 88 12.95 2.47 1.28
C TYR A 88 13.27 3.63 2.24
N PHE A 89 14.51 3.70 2.70
CA PHE A 89 15.05 4.80 3.49
C PHE A 89 15.84 5.79 2.63
N LEU A 90 15.81 5.65 1.30
CA LEU A 90 16.58 6.49 0.37
C LEU A 90 18.07 6.50 0.73
N SER A 91 18.62 5.39 1.23
CA SER A 91 20.02 5.32 1.67
C SER A 91 21.03 5.47 0.52
N PHE A 92 20.59 5.35 -0.74
CA PHE A 92 21.41 5.61 -1.92
C PHE A 92 21.61 7.11 -2.21
N VAL A 93 20.79 7.99 -1.63
CA VAL A 93 20.84 9.43 -1.84
C VAL A 93 21.89 10.04 -0.92
N LYS A 94 22.91 10.70 -1.50
CA LYS A 94 24.00 11.37 -0.79
C LYS A 94 23.97 12.88 -1.07
N LYS A 95 24.10 13.70 -0.02
CA LYS A 95 24.21 15.18 -0.12
C LYS A 95 23.04 15.88 -0.83
N LYS A 96 21.85 15.27 -0.82
CA LYS A 96 20.61 15.85 -1.37
C LYS A 96 19.50 15.78 -0.33
N THR A 97 18.47 16.60 -0.50
CA THR A 97 17.34 16.69 0.42
C THR A 97 16.49 15.43 0.36
N LYS A 98 16.22 14.83 1.52
CA LYS A 98 15.28 13.70 1.65
C LYS A 98 14.08 14.12 2.48
N ILE A 99 12.90 13.76 1.99
CA ILE A 99 11.62 14.06 2.63
C ILE A 99 10.83 12.76 2.73
N ALA A 100 10.27 12.49 3.91
CA ALA A 100 9.32 11.42 4.08
C ALA A 100 7.90 11.98 4.20
N TYR A 101 6.97 11.44 3.42
CA TYR A 101 5.56 11.82 3.43
C TYR A 101 4.66 10.65 3.82
N ALA A 102 4.14 10.67 5.05
CA ALA A 102 3.23 9.66 5.59
C ALA A 102 3.64 8.17 5.40
N PRO A 103 4.93 7.76 5.48
CA PRO A 103 5.26 6.35 5.68
C PRO A 103 4.55 5.81 6.92
N SER A 104 4.31 4.50 6.93
CA SER A 104 3.93 3.76 8.12
C SER A 104 5.12 2.89 8.55
N ILE A 105 5.33 2.78 9.84
CA ILE A 105 6.29 1.82 10.41
C ILE A 105 5.70 0.42 10.59
N GLY A 106 4.36 0.29 10.59
CA GLY A 106 3.67 -1.01 10.64
C GLY A 106 3.87 -1.82 11.92
N VAL A 107 4.46 -1.23 12.97
CA VAL A 107 4.71 -1.89 14.27
C VAL A 107 4.50 -0.92 15.42
N GLU A 108 4.18 -1.45 16.59
CA GLU A 108 4.08 -0.64 17.82
C GLU A 108 5.44 -0.33 18.44
N LYS A 109 6.48 -1.14 18.13
CA LYS A 109 7.84 -0.96 18.64
C LYS A 109 8.85 -1.50 17.63
N TYR A 110 9.96 -0.78 17.45
CA TYR A 110 11.10 -1.31 16.70
C TYR A 110 11.84 -2.38 17.50
N PRO A 111 12.23 -3.50 16.86
CA PRO A 111 13.16 -4.47 17.44
C PRO A 111 14.49 -3.80 17.82
N ALA A 112 15.05 -4.19 18.97
CA ALA A 112 16.27 -3.57 19.51
C ALA A 112 17.46 -3.64 18.54
N ASP A 113 17.60 -4.74 17.80
CA ASP A 113 18.64 -4.98 16.80
C ASP A 113 18.51 -4.10 15.54
N LYS A 114 17.36 -3.45 15.34
CA LYS A 114 17.09 -2.58 14.18
C LYS A 114 17.15 -1.09 14.50
N LYS A 115 16.99 -0.70 15.78
CA LYS A 115 16.90 0.71 16.19
C LYS A 115 18.07 1.54 15.68
N ALA A 116 19.31 1.12 15.93
CA ALA A 116 20.50 1.89 15.54
C ALA A 116 20.59 2.11 14.02
N LEU A 117 20.33 1.06 13.23
CA LEU A 117 20.36 1.13 11.78
C LEU A 117 19.23 2.01 11.21
N VAL A 118 18.03 1.90 11.76
CA VAL A 118 16.90 2.78 11.37
C VAL A 118 17.22 4.23 11.69
N ALA A 119 17.77 4.51 12.88
CA ALA A 119 18.16 5.86 13.27
C ALA A 119 19.21 6.44 12.32
N GLU A 120 20.26 5.68 12.00
CA GLU A 120 21.29 6.08 11.04
C GLU A 120 20.69 6.46 9.68
N MET A 121 19.78 5.63 9.16
CA MET A 121 19.18 5.86 7.83
C MET A 121 18.21 7.05 7.81
N LEU A 122 17.53 7.34 8.93
CA LEU A 122 16.53 8.41 9.00
C LEU A 122 17.11 9.76 9.45
N ASN A 123 18.25 9.80 10.13
CA ASN A 123 18.88 11.03 10.61
C ASN A 123 19.23 12.03 9.49
N ASN A 124 19.39 11.56 8.25
CA ASN A 124 19.69 12.41 7.10
C ASN A 124 18.44 12.92 6.36
N PHE A 125 17.24 12.69 6.88
CA PHE A 125 16.02 13.29 6.34
C PHE A 125 15.85 14.72 6.82
N SER A 126 15.63 15.64 5.89
CA SER A 126 15.35 17.04 6.21
C SER A 126 13.98 17.17 6.87
N TYR A 127 12.97 16.47 6.35
CA TYR A 127 11.60 16.50 6.88
C TYR A 127 11.03 15.09 6.94
N ILE A 128 10.35 14.79 8.04
CA ILE A 128 9.66 13.52 8.25
C ILE A 128 8.24 13.84 8.67
N SER A 129 7.26 13.40 7.88
CA SER A 129 5.93 13.10 8.39
C SER A 129 5.71 11.59 8.49
N ILE A 130 4.69 11.18 9.23
CA ILE A 130 4.31 9.77 9.47
C ILE A 130 2.80 9.65 9.53
N ARG A 131 2.26 8.50 9.12
CA ARG A 131 0.81 8.30 9.03
C ARG A 131 0.12 8.21 10.39
N GLU A 132 0.77 7.58 11.36
CA GLU A 132 0.18 7.28 12.67
C GLU A 132 0.84 8.04 13.83
N LYS A 133 0.03 8.43 14.83
CA LYS A 133 0.51 9.05 16.07
C LYS A 133 1.48 8.15 16.86
N SER A 134 1.22 6.85 16.89
CA SER A 134 2.13 5.88 17.51
C SER A 134 3.49 5.87 16.82
N GLY A 135 3.49 5.90 15.48
CA GLY A 135 4.69 6.02 14.67
C GLY A 135 5.49 7.30 14.98
N LYS A 136 4.80 8.44 15.12
CA LYS A 136 5.43 9.72 15.53
C LYS A 136 6.15 9.58 16.86
N GLN A 137 5.51 8.99 17.86
CA GLN A 137 6.13 8.81 19.19
C GLN A 137 7.40 7.96 19.12
N ILE A 138 7.35 6.85 18.37
CA ILE A 138 8.48 5.93 18.21
C ILE A 138 9.66 6.62 17.51
N LEU A 139 9.40 7.35 16.42
CA LEU A 139 10.46 8.02 15.67
C LEU A 139 11.00 9.25 16.41
N ALA A 140 10.15 9.99 17.14
CA ALA A 140 10.59 11.12 17.95
C ALA A 140 11.58 10.69 19.02
N GLU A 141 11.31 9.58 19.72
CA GLU A 141 12.24 9.00 20.69
C GLU A 141 13.49 8.42 20.02
N LEU A 142 13.33 7.69 18.92
CA LEU A 142 14.43 7.03 18.23
C LEU A 142 15.44 7.99 17.61
N LEU A 143 14.98 9.14 17.11
CA LEU A 143 15.78 10.13 16.39
C LEU A 143 16.12 11.37 17.23
N ASP A 144 15.57 11.47 18.45
CA ASP A 144 15.61 12.68 19.27
C ASP A 144 15.12 13.92 18.50
N ARG A 145 13.95 13.80 17.87
CA ARG A 145 13.35 14.82 16.99
C ARG A 145 11.94 15.19 17.42
N SER A 146 11.71 16.48 17.65
CA SER A 146 10.39 17.02 17.97
C SER A 146 9.59 17.50 16.75
N ASP A 147 10.23 17.62 15.58
CA ASP A 147 9.66 18.21 14.36
C ASP A 147 8.94 17.20 13.46
N ILE A 148 8.83 15.93 13.87
CA ILE A 148 8.13 14.90 13.11
C ILE A 148 6.63 15.16 13.16
N GLU A 149 5.97 15.23 12.00
CA GLU A 149 4.54 15.54 11.91
C GLU A 149 3.68 14.31 11.58
N VAL A 150 2.44 14.30 12.09
CA VAL A 150 1.46 13.30 11.65
C VAL A 150 0.74 13.84 10.42
N CYS A 151 0.80 13.12 9.31
CA CYS A 151 0.17 13.53 8.06
C CYS A 151 -0.75 12.44 7.51
N LEU A 152 -1.78 12.87 6.79
CA LEU A 152 -2.72 11.99 6.14
C LEU A 152 -2.02 11.20 5.02
N ASP A 153 -2.46 9.96 4.80
CA ASP A 153 -2.05 9.18 3.64
C ASP A 153 -2.38 9.93 2.32
N PRO A 154 -1.47 9.98 1.33
CA PRO A 154 -1.72 10.71 0.10
C PRO A 154 -2.90 10.17 -0.72
N THR A 155 -3.30 8.90 -0.55
CA THR A 155 -4.50 8.35 -1.20
C THR A 155 -5.79 9.01 -0.71
N LEU A 156 -5.76 9.63 0.47
CA LEU A 156 -6.88 10.31 1.10
C LEU A 156 -6.85 11.84 0.88
N LEU A 157 -5.81 12.38 0.22
CA LEU A 157 -5.80 13.78 -0.23
C LEU A 157 -6.78 14.02 -1.39
N ILE A 158 -7.09 12.96 -2.13
CA ILE A 158 -8.01 12.97 -3.27
C ILE A 158 -9.40 12.65 -2.76
N THR A 159 -10.37 13.49 -3.09
CA THR A 159 -11.77 13.29 -2.68
C THR A 159 -12.40 12.12 -3.44
N GLY A 160 -13.49 11.58 -2.89
CA GLY A 160 -14.27 10.54 -3.57
C GLY A 160 -14.78 10.99 -4.95
N ASP A 161 -15.12 12.27 -5.12
CA ASP A 161 -15.54 12.82 -6.41
C ASP A 161 -14.41 12.89 -7.42
N GLN A 162 -13.22 13.29 -6.98
CA GLN A 162 -12.02 13.27 -7.83
C GLN A 162 -11.68 11.84 -8.25
N TRP A 163 -11.74 10.87 -7.33
CA TRP A 163 -11.56 9.46 -7.68
C TRP A 163 -12.59 8.97 -8.70
N LYS A 164 -13.88 9.26 -8.49
CA LYS A 164 -14.96 8.91 -9.43
C LYS A 164 -14.70 9.50 -10.82
N SER A 165 -14.30 10.77 -10.88
CA SER A 165 -13.99 11.48 -12.13
C SER A 165 -12.77 10.87 -12.83
N SER A 166 -11.64 10.68 -12.12
CA SER A 166 -10.41 10.11 -12.67
C SER A 166 -10.61 8.72 -13.27
N PHE A 167 -11.45 7.90 -12.66
CA PHE A 167 -11.72 6.54 -13.14
C PHE A 167 -12.91 6.45 -14.11
N LYS A 168 -13.59 7.57 -14.40
CA LYS A 168 -14.84 7.62 -15.17
C LYS A 168 -15.86 6.61 -14.64
N LEU A 169 -16.04 6.59 -13.32
CA LEU A 169 -16.98 5.69 -12.67
C LEU A 169 -18.39 6.26 -12.84
N ASN A 170 -19.26 5.46 -13.46
CA ASN A 170 -20.70 5.69 -13.47
C ASN A 170 -21.30 4.73 -12.44
N PRO A 171 -21.46 5.16 -11.17
CA PRO A 171 -22.05 4.28 -10.18
C PRO A 171 -23.46 3.89 -10.64
N PRO A 172 -23.89 2.64 -10.43
CA PRO A 172 -25.28 2.27 -10.65
C PRO A 172 -26.18 3.11 -9.72
N PRO A 173 -27.48 3.22 -10.03
CA PRO A 173 -28.44 3.82 -9.11
C PRO A 173 -28.27 3.23 -7.70
N ILE A 174 -28.35 4.08 -6.68
CA ILE A 174 -28.26 3.65 -5.29
C ILE A 174 -29.39 2.64 -5.05
N SER A 175 -29.02 1.39 -4.80
CA SER A 175 -29.98 0.36 -4.41
C SER A 175 -30.41 0.59 -2.96
N HIS A 176 -31.72 0.57 -2.70
CA HIS A 176 -32.25 0.60 -1.33
C HIS A 176 -32.10 -0.74 -0.60
N THR A 177 -31.55 -1.77 -1.25
CA THR A 177 -31.28 -3.05 -0.62
C THR A 177 -30.16 -2.90 0.41
N GLN A 178 -30.45 -3.22 1.67
CA GLN A 178 -29.44 -3.24 2.72
C GLN A 178 -28.34 -4.28 2.40
N TYR A 179 -27.09 -3.88 2.59
CA TYR A 179 -25.95 -4.75 2.36
C TYR A 179 -24.84 -4.54 3.39
N ALA A 180 -24.05 -5.58 3.62
CA ALA A 180 -22.76 -5.49 4.30
C ALA A 180 -21.65 -5.51 3.24
N LEU A 181 -20.75 -4.51 3.25
CA LEU A 181 -19.54 -4.52 2.45
C LEU A 181 -18.38 -5.03 3.31
N CYS A 182 -17.86 -6.19 2.95
CA CYS A 182 -16.78 -6.86 3.68
C CYS A 182 -15.46 -6.75 2.94
N TYR A 183 -14.47 -6.10 3.55
CA TYR A 183 -13.08 -6.08 3.11
C TYR A 183 -12.20 -6.53 4.27
N PHE A 184 -11.57 -7.70 4.13
CA PHE A 184 -10.74 -8.29 5.18
C PHE A 184 -9.30 -8.41 4.70
N LEU A 185 -8.36 -8.05 5.56
CA LEU A 185 -6.93 -8.28 5.31
C LEU A 185 -6.61 -9.74 5.65
N GLY A 186 -6.10 -10.47 4.66
CA GLY A 186 -5.79 -11.90 4.76
C GLY A 186 -6.94 -12.85 4.46
N GLU A 187 -6.61 -14.14 4.41
CA GLU A 187 -7.52 -15.21 3.98
C GLU A 187 -8.03 -16.07 5.15
N GLN A 188 -8.36 -15.46 6.28
CA GLN A 188 -8.87 -16.22 7.42
C GLN A 188 -10.32 -16.67 7.19
N GLU A 189 -10.54 -17.98 7.26
CA GLU A 189 -11.85 -18.58 6.98
C GLU A 189 -12.94 -18.09 7.95
N TRP A 190 -12.57 -17.80 9.20
CA TRP A 190 -13.51 -17.39 10.22
C TRP A 190 -14.13 -16.00 9.95
N TYR A 191 -13.42 -15.07 9.31
CA TYR A 191 -13.97 -13.78 8.88
C TYR A 191 -15.19 -13.98 7.97
N ARG A 192 -15.06 -14.92 7.03
CA ARG A 192 -16.12 -15.27 6.07
C ARG A 192 -17.31 -15.88 6.79
N LYS A 193 -17.06 -16.84 7.67
CA LYS A 193 -18.13 -17.52 8.42
C LYS A 193 -18.95 -16.53 9.24
N GLU A 194 -18.28 -15.61 9.93
CA GLU A 194 -18.98 -14.62 10.77
C GLU A 194 -19.74 -13.59 9.94
N ALA A 195 -19.15 -13.10 8.83
CA ALA A 195 -19.84 -12.19 7.92
C ALA A 195 -21.09 -12.83 7.28
N ILE A 196 -21.01 -14.10 6.86
CA ILE A 196 -22.14 -14.85 6.31
C ILE A 196 -23.24 -15.01 7.37
N LYS A 197 -22.86 -15.45 8.58
CA LYS A 197 -23.79 -15.65 9.69
C LYS A 197 -24.53 -14.36 10.04
N TYR A 198 -23.80 -13.25 10.16
CA TYR A 198 -24.38 -11.93 10.40
C TYR A 198 -25.36 -11.53 9.29
N CYS A 199 -24.97 -11.68 8.02
CA CYS A 199 -25.82 -11.30 6.90
C CYS A 199 -27.11 -12.15 6.82
N GLN A 200 -27.02 -13.44 7.13
CA GLN A 200 -28.17 -14.34 7.20
C GLN A 200 -29.11 -13.97 8.35
N GLN A 201 -28.56 -13.67 9.53
CA GLN A 201 -29.34 -13.30 10.72
C GLN A 201 -30.16 -12.02 10.49
N PHE A 202 -29.61 -11.04 9.79
CA PHE A 202 -30.26 -9.74 9.57
C PHE A 202 -30.90 -9.59 8.17
N ASN A 203 -30.92 -10.66 7.37
CA ASN A 203 -31.44 -10.65 6.00
C ASN A 203 -30.87 -9.51 5.14
N ILE A 204 -29.56 -9.28 5.22
CA ILE A 204 -28.85 -8.26 4.44
C ILE A 204 -27.98 -8.91 3.37
N LYS A 205 -27.82 -8.24 2.23
CA LYS A 205 -26.99 -8.73 1.14
C LYS A 205 -25.51 -8.66 1.53
N LEU A 206 -24.78 -9.76 1.42
CA LEU A 206 -23.33 -9.74 1.57
C LEU A 206 -22.66 -9.30 0.26
N ILE A 207 -21.82 -8.27 0.32
CA ILE A 207 -20.92 -7.85 -0.75
C ILE A 207 -19.50 -7.99 -0.24
N TRP A 208 -18.66 -8.73 -0.97
CA TRP A 208 -17.30 -9.00 -0.54
C TRP A 208 -16.31 -8.29 -1.45
N ILE A 209 -15.36 -7.53 -0.89
CA ILE A 209 -14.21 -7.05 -1.66
C ILE A 209 -13.07 -8.05 -1.42
N PRO A 210 -12.64 -8.77 -2.46
CA PRO A 210 -11.53 -9.67 -2.32
C PRO A 210 -10.26 -8.89 -2.03
N ALA A 211 -9.62 -9.17 -0.89
CA ALA A 211 -8.23 -8.79 -0.71
C ALA A 211 -7.36 -9.71 -1.58
N THR A 212 -6.50 -9.11 -2.39
CA THR A 212 -5.42 -9.80 -3.09
C THR A 212 -4.14 -9.49 -2.31
N GLU A 213 -3.54 -10.50 -1.67
CA GLU A 213 -2.16 -10.41 -1.18
C GLU A 213 -1.13 -10.70 -2.29
#